data_AF-A0A8H9P1S8-F1
#
_entry.id   AF-A0A8H9P1S8-F1
#
_cell.length_a   1.000
_cell.length_b   1.000
_cell.length_c   1.000
_cell.angle_alpha   90.00
_cell.angle_beta   90.00
_cell.angle_gamma   90.00
#
_symmetry.space_group_name_H-M   'P 1'
#
loop_
_entity.id
_entity.type
_entity.pdbx_description
1 polymer ?
#
loop_
_entity_poly.entity_id
_entity_poly.type
_entity_poly.pdbx_seq_one_letter_code
_entity_poly.pdbx_strand_id
1 'polypeptide(L)'
;APYILDGLLMNEVGRHVREQYADTAGFTDHLFGASSLLGYNLVLRIRDLPSKRLYVFNPDTTPRELRKLVGGKAREDLIVANWPDIFRCAATMTAGKIRPSQLLRKLASYPRQNNLAVALREVGRIERTLFIIEWILDTDMQRRAQIGLNKGEAHHALKNALRIGRQGEIRDRTTEGQHYRIAGLNLLTAVIIYWNTVHLGHAVTERRNEGLDVPP
;
A
#
# COMPACT_ATOMS: atom_id res chain seq x y z
N ALA A 1 -0.69 8.54 2.64
CA ALA A 1 -0.51 7.87 1.33
C ALA A 1 0.96 7.69 0.94
N PRO A 2 1.77 8.75 0.68
CA PRO A 2 3.07 8.55 0.03
C PRO A 2 4.17 7.99 0.96
N TYR A 3 3.96 8.01 2.28
CA TYR A 3 4.88 7.46 3.27
C TYR A 3 4.97 5.92 3.25
N ILE A 4 4.04 5.23 2.59
CA ILE A 4 4.10 3.77 2.43
C ILE A 4 5.41 3.37 1.75
N LEU A 5 5.78 4.06 0.66
CA LEU A 5 7.03 3.79 -0.05
C LEU A 5 8.27 4.16 0.77
N ASP A 6 8.19 5.15 1.67
CA ASP A 6 9.29 5.40 2.60
C ASP A 6 9.52 4.19 3.52
N GLY A 7 8.43 3.62 4.04
CA GLY A 7 8.48 2.41 4.87
C GLY A 7 8.95 1.16 4.13
N LEU A 8 8.78 1.11 2.80
CA LEU A 8 9.24 -0.01 1.98
C LEU A 8 10.71 0.16 1.54
N LEU A 9 11.14 1.36 1.17
CA LEU A 9 12.47 1.57 0.59
C LEU A 9 13.53 2.05 1.59
N MET A 10 13.16 2.73 2.67
CA MET A 10 14.12 3.42 3.56
C MET A 10 14.59 2.56 4.73
N ASN A 11 14.30 1.25 4.73
CA ASN A 11 14.83 0.28 5.70
C ASN A 11 14.97 -1.10 5.05
N GLU A 12 15.74 -1.98 5.66
CA GLU A 12 16.01 -3.33 5.12
C GLU A 12 14.78 -4.22 5.14
N VAL A 13 14.02 -4.22 6.24
CA VAL A 13 12.84 -5.09 6.39
C VAL A 13 11.79 -4.78 5.33
N GLY A 14 11.49 -3.50 5.12
CA GLY A 14 10.55 -3.02 4.10
C GLY A 14 10.94 -3.43 2.69
N ARG A 15 12.24 -3.52 2.38
CA ARG A 15 12.71 -3.89 1.04
C ARG A 15 12.40 -5.33 0.67
N HIS A 16 12.12 -6.19 1.65
CA HIS A 16 11.74 -7.58 1.45
C HIS A 16 10.22 -7.78 1.34
N VAL A 17 9.42 -6.73 1.61
CA VAL A 17 7.97 -6.79 1.46
C VAL A 17 7.61 -6.80 -0.02
N ARG A 18 6.84 -7.79 -0.46
CA ARG A 18 6.35 -7.85 -1.85
C ARG A 18 4.94 -7.30 -2.00
N GLU A 19 4.06 -7.60 -1.06
CA GLU A 19 2.67 -7.16 -1.04
C GLU A 19 2.44 -6.19 0.10
N GLN A 20 1.81 -5.07 -0.22
CA GLN A 20 1.40 -4.08 0.76
C GLN A 20 -0.09 -3.81 0.62
N TYR A 21 -0.82 -4.11 1.69
CA TYR A 21 -2.27 -3.90 1.77
C TYR A 21 -2.60 -2.49 2.23
N ALA A 22 -3.61 -1.86 1.63
CA ALA A 22 -4.32 -0.76 2.28
C ALA A 22 -5.72 -0.51 1.69
N ASP A 23 -6.49 0.39 2.32
CA ASP A 23 -7.84 0.74 1.89
C ASP A 23 -7.86 1.66 0.67
N THR A 24 -8.88 1.49 -0.18
CA THR A 24 -9.11 2.26 -1.41
C THR A 24 -9.10 3.78 -1.24
N ALA A 25 -9.49 4.31 -0.08
CA ALA A 25 -9.58 5.76 0.17
C ALA A 25 -8.20 6.45 0.25
N GLY A 26 -7.12 5.69 0.48
CA GLY A 26 -5.79 6.24 0.75
C GLY A 26 -4.86 6.33 -0.45
N PHE A 27 -5.29 5.98 -1.66
CA PHE A 27 -4.38 5.81 -2.80
C PHE A 27 -4.57 6.84 -3.92
N THR A 28 -3.48 7.10 -4.62
CA THR A 28 -3.43 7.96 -5.81
C THR A 28 -2.81 7.18 -6.95
N ASP A 29 -3.18 7.49 -8.19
CA ASP A 29 -2.59 6.85 -9.37
C ASP A 29 -1.05 6.96 -9.35
N HIS A 30 -0.46 8.11 -8.95
CA HIS A 30 1.01 8.23 -8.88
C HIS A 30 1.66 7.23 -7.92
N LEU A 31 1.02 6.95 -6.78
CA LEU A 31 1.52 5.98 -5.81
C LEU A 31 1.43 4.57 -6.39
N PHE A 32 0.36 4.26 -7.12
CA PHE A 32 0.19 2.98 -7.81
C PHE A 32 1.26 2.76 -8.88
N GLY A 33 1.45 3.77 -9.74
CA GLY A 33 2.49 3.74 -10.78
C GLY A 33 3.89 3.65 -10.21
N ALA A 34 4.21 4.45 -9.18
CA ALA A 34 5.52 4.40 -8.54
C ALA A 34 5.79 3.04 -7.87
N SER A 35 4.80 2.46 -7.20
CA SER A 35 4.98 1.17 -6.50
C SER A 35 5.23 0.04 -7.49
N SER A 36 4.47 -0.02 -8.58
CA SER A 36 4.68 -1.01 -9.64
C SER A 36 6.08 -0.88 -10.28
N LEU A 37 6.50 0.34 -10.62
CA LEU A 37 7.86 0.59 -11.15
C LEU A 37 8.99 0.17 -10.20
N LEU A 38 8.72 0.17 -8.89
CA LEU A 38 9.65 -0.22 -7.85
C LEU A 38 9.56 -1.71 -7.50
N GLY A 39 8.65 -2.46 -8.12
CA GLY A 39 8.44 -3.90 -7.88
C GLY A 39 7.60 -4.22 -6.64
N TYR A 40 6.83 -3.26 -6.12
CA TYR A 40 5.93 -3.47 -4.99
C TYR A 40 4.49 -3.60 -5.43
N ASN A 41 3.84 -4.68 -5.00
CA ASN A 41 2.43 -4.93 -5.28
C ASN A 41 1.57 -4.24 -4.23
N LEU A 42 0.88 -3.17 -4.66
CA LEU A 42 -0.14 -2.53 -3.82
C LEU A 42 -1.47 -3.25 -3.98
N VAL A 43 -1.88 -3.94 -2.93
CA VAL A 43 -3.13 -4.70 -2.91
C VAL A 43 -4.20 -3.89 -2.18
N LEU A 44 -5.17 -3.37 -2.93
CA LEU A 44 -6.24 -2.54 -2.39
C LEU A 44 -7.47 -3.39 -2.05
N ARG A 45 -8.05 -3.20 -0.86
CA ARG A 45 -9.42 -3.68 -0.63
C ARG A 45 -10.41 -2.78 -1.33
N ILE A 46 -10.96 -3.24 -2.45
CA ILE A 46 -12.00 -2.54 -3.21
C ILE A 46 -13.36 -2.86 -2.60
N ARG A 47 -14.03 -1.84 -2.02
CA ARG A 47 -15.40 -1.97 -1.50
C ARG A 47 -16.48 -1.78 -2.57
N ASP A 48 -16.25 -0.81 -3.47
CA ASP A 48 -17.21 -0.41 -4.49
C ASP A 48 -16.50 -0.38 -5.85
N LEU A 49 -16.78 -1.41 -6.65
CA LEU A 49 -16.19 -1.64 -7.96
C LEU A 49 -16.83 -0.78 -9.07
N PRO A 50 -18.17 -0.60 -9.13
CA PRO A 50 -18.82 0.26 -10.12
C PRO A 50 -18.33 1.72 -10.15
N SER A 51 -17.86 2.26 -9.02
CA SER A 51 -17.28 3.62 -8.97
C SER A 51 -15.84 3.69 -9.49
N LYS A 52 -15.20 2.54 -9.79
CA LYS A 52 -13.84 2.51 -10.33
C LYS A 52 -13.85 2.65 -11.84
N ARG A 53 -12.86 3.39 -12.33
CA ARG A 53 -12.68 3.69 -13.74
C ARG A 53 -11.47 2.96 -14.29
N LEU A 54 -11.68 2.18 -15.33
CA LEU A 54 -10.66 1.49 -16.11
C LEU A 54 -10.11 2.43 -17.18
N TYR A 55 -8.82 2.32 -17.47
CA TYR A 55 -8.15 3.07 -18.52
C TYR A 55 -7.61 2.09 -19.56
N VAL A 56 -7.93 2.36 -20.82
CA VAL A 56 -7.64 1.44 -21.92
C VAL A 56 -6.81 2.13 -22.99
N PHE A 57 -6.02 1.38 -23.75
CA PHE A 57 -5.28 1.93 -24.88
C PHE A 57 -6.18 2.22 -26.09
N ASN A 58 -7.18 1.35 -26.33
CA ASN A 58 -8.15 1.52 -27.41
C ASN A 58 -9.59 1.34 -26.91
N PRO A 59 -10.34 2.45 -26.69
CA PRO A 59 -11.74 2.40 -26.26
C PRO A 59 -12.66 1.60 -27.19
N ASP A 60 -12.42 1.62 -28.51
CA ASP A 60 -13.30 0.99 -29.49
C ASP A 60 -13.28 -0.54 -29.40
N THR A 61 -12.14 -1.10 -28.98
CA THR A 61 -11.97 -2.54 -28.75
C THR A 61 -12.53 -3.03 -27.42
N THR A 62 -13.08 -2.14 -26.58
CA THR A 62 -13.59 -2.52 -25.27
C THR A 62 -14.90 -3.32 -25.38
N PRO A 63 -15.01 -4.49 -24.72
CA PRO A 63 -16.25 -5.25 -24.61
C PRO A 63 -17.42 -4.38 -24.12
N ARG A 64 -18.61 -4.59 -24.69
CA ARG A 64 -19.79 -3.73 -24.47
C ARG A 64 -20.18 -3.65 -23.00
N GLU A 65 -19.99 -4.74 -22.29
CA GLU A 65 -20.28 -4.94 -20.86
C GLU A 65 -19.39 -4.05 -19.99
N LEU A 66 -18.14 -3.83 -20.40
CA LEU A 66 -17.14 -3.08 -19.64
C LEU A 66 -17.07 -1.60 -20.00
N ARG A 67 -17.70 -1.17 -21.11
CA ARG A 67 -17.67 0.24 -21.56
C ARG A 67 -18.11 1.24 -20.50
N LYS A 68 -19.08 0.87 -19.64
CA LYS A 68 -19.54 1.74 -18.53
C LYS A 68 -18.50 1.93 -17.43
N LEU A 69 -17.53 1.02 -17.33
CA LEU A 69 -16.43 1.10 -16.36
C LEU A 69 -15.22 1.85 -16.93
N VAL A 70 -15.13 2.03 -18.25
CA VAL A 70 -14.03 2.78 -18.87
C VAL A 70 -14.17 4.27 -18.57
N GLY A 71 -13.15 4.85 -17.95
CA GLY A 71 -13.07 6.29 -17.65
C GLY A 71 -12.25 7.10 -18.63
N GLY A 72 -11.49 6.46 -19.53
CA GLY A 72 -10.75 7.16 -20.57
C GLY A 72 -9.69 6.33 -21.27
N LYS A 73 -9.03 6.98 -22.23
CA LYS A 73 -7.91 6.44 -22.99
C LYS A 73 -6.58 6.74 -22.28
N ALA A 74 -5.71 5.75 -22.15
CA ALA A 74 -4.34 5.94 -21.67
C ALA A 74 -3.53 6.76 -22.69
N ARG A 75 -2.74 7.73 -22.20
CA ARG A 75 -1.92 8.59 -23.07
C ARG A 75 -0.52 8.01 -23.26
N GLU A 76 -0.41 7.04 -24.15
CA GLU A 76 0.82 6.32 -24.44
C GLU A 76 1.98 7.25 -24.86
N ASP A 77 1.74 8.17 -25.80
CA ASP A 77 2.77 9.10 -26.29
C ASP A 77 3.41 9.91 -25.15
N LEU A 78 2.61 10.29 -24.14
CA LEU A 78 3.09 11.03 -22.98
C LEU A 78 3.97 10.15 -22.08
N ILE A 79 3.61 8.88 -21.91
CA ILE A 79 4.41 7.91 -21.14
C ILE A 79 5.74 7.70 -21.85
N VAL A 80 5.72 7.42 -23.15
CA VAL A 80 6.93 7.19 -23.97
C VAL A 80 7.86 8.40 -23.93
N ALA A 81 7.33 9.61 -24.13
CA ALA A 81 8.11 10.85 -24.12
C ALA A 81 8.79 11.14 -22.77
N ASN A 82 8.22 10.68 -21.64
CA ASN A 82 8.74 10.93 -20.29
C ASN A 82 9.36 9.67 -19.65
N TRP A 83 9.44 8.55 -20.38
CA TRP A 83 9.89 7.26 -19.86
C TRP A 83 11.27 7.33 -19.19
N PRO A 84 12.28 8.01 -19.78
CA PRO A 84 13.60 8.13 -19.14
C PRO A 84 13.54 8.82 -17.77
N ASP A 85 12.71 9.86 -17.63
CA ASP A 85 12.60 10.62 -16.38
C ASP A 85 11.77 9.88 -15.32
N ILE A 86 10.79 9.07 -15.75
CA ILE A 86 10.09 8.11 -14.88
C ILE A 86 11.10 7.12 -14.29
N PHE A 87 11.95 6.53 -15.13
CA PHE A 87 13.01 5.62 -14.69
C PHE A 87 14.00 6.28 -13.74
N ARG A 88 14.42 7.52 -14.04
CA ARG A 88 15.30 8.27 -13.14
C ARG A 88 14.67 8.52 -11.78
N CYS A 89 13.35 8.79 -11.72
CA CYS A 89 12.64 8.90 -10.45
C CYS A 89 12.69 7.60 -9.65
N ALA A 90 12.36 6.47 -10.28
CA ALA A 90 12.41 5.16 -9.64
C ALA A 90 13.82 4.84 -9.15
N ALA A 91 14.84 5.02 -10.00
CA ALA A 91 16.24 4.81 -9.64
C ALA A 91 16.69 5.70 -8.46
N THR A 92 16.27 6.97 -8.43
CA THR A 92 16.58 7.90 -7.34
C THR A 92 15.97 7.44 -6.00
N MET A 93 14.74 6.92 -6.03
CA MET A 93 14.07 6.35 -4.86
C MET A 93 14.77 5.08 -4.38
N THR A 94 15.06 4.14 -5.28
CA THR A 94 15.74 2.87 -4.95
C THR A 94 17.16 3.10 -4.44
N ALA A 95 17.88 4.10 -4.97
CA ALA A 95 19.21 4.48 -4.50
C ALA A 95 19.21 5.19 -3.13
N GLY A 96 18.04 5.46 -2.53
CA GLY A 96 17.92 6.10 -1.23
C GLY A 96 18.37 7.57 -1.19
N LYS A 97 18.56 8.21 -2.35
CA LYS A 97 19.04 9.61 -2.44
C LYS A 97 17.99 10.60 -1.96
N ILE A 98 16.70 10.30 -2.18
CA ILE A 98 15.56 11.10 -1.77
C ILE A 98 14.48 10.16 -1.24
N ARG A 99 13.77 10.56 -0.19
CA ARG A 99 12.62 9.79 0.30
C ARG A 99 11.50 9.77 -0.76
N PRO A 100 10.94 8.61 -1.12
CA PRO A 100 9.84 8.50 -2.06
C PRO A 100 8.70 9.48 -1.80
N SER A 101 8.35 9.70 -0.53
CA SER A 101 7.27 10.60 -0.14
C SER A 101 7.53 12.07 -0.43
N GLN A 102 8.80 12.50 -0.41
CA GLN A 102 9.20 13.86 -0.78
C GLN A 102 9.06 14.05 -2.29
N LEU A 103 9.54 13.09 -3.08
CA LEU A 103 9.47 13.13 -4.53
C LEU A 103 8.01 13.10 -5.01
N LEU A 104 7.21 12.16 -4.51
CA LEU A 104 5.79 12.06 -4.87
C LEU A 104 5.00 13.32 -4.48
N ARG A 105 5.31 13.94 -3.34
CA ARG A 105 4.67 15.20 -2.93
C ARG A 105 5.01 16.34 -3.87
N LYS A 106 6.26 16.41 -4.34
CA LYS A 106 6.70 17.41 -5.32
C LYS A 106 6.06 17.20 -6.69
N LEU A 107 5.88 15.95 -7.12
CA LEU A 107 5.13 15.66 -8.36
C LEU A 107 3.64 16.00 -8.20
N ALA A 108 3.07 15.73 -7.03
CA ALA A 108 1.66 16.00 -6.74
C ALA A 108 1.32 17.49 -6.54
N SER A 109 2.30 18.37 -6.31
CA SER A 109 2.04 19.79 -6.04
C SER A 109 1.69 20.59 -7.30
N TYR A 110 2.19 20.20 -8.48
CA TYR A 110 1.90 20.88 -9.76
C TYR A 110 1.51 19.90 -10.87
N PRO A 111 0.46 19.08 -10.68
CA PRO A 111 0.20 17.92 -11.54
C PRO A 111 -0.32 18.29 -12.93
N ARG A 112 -0.72 19.53 -13.19
CA ARG A 112 -1.15 19.98 -14.54
C ARG A 112 -0.03 20.67 -15.33
N GLN A 113 1.04 21.08 -14.64
CA GLN A 113 2.16 21.83 -15.23
C GLN A 113 3.42 20.98 -15.37
N ASN A 114 3.43 19.77 -14.79
CA ASN A 114 4.56 18.87 -14.80
C ASN A 114 4.24 17.61 -15.62
N ASN A 115 4.79 17.54 -16.84
CA ASN A 115 4.58 16.40 -17.76
C ASN A 115 5.00 15.07 -17.15
N LEU A 116 6.05 15.04 -16.34
CA LEU A 116 6.51 13.83 -15.64
C LEU A 116 5.50 13.36 -14.58
N ALA A 117 4.90 14.28 -13.82
CA ALA A 117 3.85 13.93 -12.87
C ALA A 117 2.62 13.36 -13.61
N VAL A 118 2.25 13.99 -14.73
CA VAL A 118 1.15 13.51 -15.57
C VAL A 118 1.46 12.14 -16.15
N ALA A 119 2.66 11.91 -16.67
CA ALA A 119 3.07 10.64 -17.24
C ALA A 119 3.08 9.51 -16.19
N LEU A 120 3.64 9.77 -15.00
CA LEU A 120 3.58 8.81 -13.88
C LEU A 120 2.14 8.50 -13.45
N ARG A 121 1.24 9.47 -13.52
CA ARG A 121 -0.19 9.25 -13.27
C ARG A 121 -0.82 8.34 -14.32
N GLU A 122 -0.47 8.49 -15.61
CA GLU A 122 -0.96 7.60 -16.66
C GLU A 122 -0.49 6.15 -16.46
N VAL A 123 0.78 5.95 -16.11
CA VAL A 123 1.29 4.63 -15.68
C VAL A 123 0.44 4.09 -14.53
N GLY A 124 0.23 4.89 -13.49
CA GLY A 124 -0.61 4.51 -12.36
C GLY A 124 -2.04 4.11 -12.69
N ARG A 125 -2.64 4.73 -13.73
CA ARG A 125 -3.99 4.38 -14.21
C ARG A 125 -4.02 3.03 -14.91
N ILE A 126 -2.97 2.71 -15.68
CA ILE A 126 -2.82 1.42 -16.34
C ILE A 126 -2.64 0.33 -15.27
N GLU A 127 -1.68 0.51 -14.37
CA GLU A 127 -1.41 -0.42 -13.26
C GLU A 127 -2.66 -0.65 -12.40
N ARG A 128 -3.40 0.41 -12.08
CA ARG A 128 -4.65 0.28 -11.33
C ARG A 128 -5.72 -0.47 -12.11
N THR A 129 -5.76 -0.32 -13.44
CA THR A 129 -6.71 -1.05 -14.29
C THR A 129 -6.37 -2.54 -14.30
N LEU A 130 -5.09 -2.90 -14.45
CA LEU A 130 -4.62 -4.28 -14.36
C LEU A 130 -4.95 -4.89 -13.00
N PHE A 131 -4.63 -4.19 -11.91
CA PHE A 131 -4.97 -4.62 -10.56
C PHE A 131 -6.47 -4.85 -10.36
N ILE A 132 -7.34 -3.97 -10.87
CA ILE A 132 -8.79 -4.16 -10.76
C ILE A 132 -9.25 -5.42 -11.51
N ILE A 133 -8.69 -5.68 -12.69
CA ILE A 133 -9.01 -6.89 -13.46
C ILE A 133 -8.59 -8.13 -12.69
N GLU A 134 -7.36 -8.17 -12.18
CA GLU A 134 -6.87 -9.27 -11.34
C GLU A 134 -7.74 -9.44 -10.08
N TRP A 135 -8.11 -8.34 -9.43
CA TRP A 135 -8.96 -8.35 -8.23
C TRP A 135 -10.31 -9.01 -8.48
N ILE A 136 -10.93 -8.76 -9.63
CA ILE A 136 -12.22 -9.36 -9.96
C ILE A 136 -12.09 -10.86 -10.21
N LEU A 137 -10.95 -11.30 -10.76
CA LEU A 137 -10.72 -12.68 -11.19
C LEU A 137 -10.11 -13.57 -10.10
N ASP A 138 -9.43 -13.01 -9.11
CA ASP A 138 -8.72 -13.75 -8.06
C ASP A 138 -9.40 -13.57 -6.69
N THR A 139 -10.22 -14.55 -6.31
CA THR A 139 -10.86 -14.60 -4.98
C THR A 139 -9.88 -14.80 -3.84
N ASP A 140 -8.73 -15.45 -4.09
CA ASP A 140 -7.71 -15.66 -3.06
C ASP A 140 -6.99 -14.35 -2.76
N MET A 141 -6.71 -13.52 -3.78
CA MET A 141 -6.21 -12.16 -3.56
C MET A 141 -7.18 -11.33 -2.71
N GLN A 142 -8.49 -11.42 -2.97
CA GLN A 142 -9.49 -10.73 -2.15
C GLN A 142 -9.43 -11.17 -0.69
N ARG A 143 -9.31 -12.48 -0.44
CA ARG A 143 -9.17 -13.04 0.90
C ARG A 143 -7.88 -12.59 1.58
N ARG A 144 -6.74 -12.67 0.89
CA ARG A 144 -5.43 -12.21 1.39
C ARG A 144 -5.47 -10.74 1.75
N ALA A 145 -6.11 -9.89 0.94
CA ALA A 145 -6.27 -8.47 1.22
C ALA A 145 -7.11 -8.19 2.46
N GLN A 146 -8.22 -8.92 2.65
CA GLN A 146 -9.04 -8.80 3.84
C GLN A 146 -8.27 -9.23 5.10
N ILE A 147 -7.55 -10.35 5.05
CA ILE A 147 -6.69 -10.82 6.15
C ILE A 147 -5.58 -9.81 6.44
N GLY A 148 -4.93 -9.29 5.40
CA GLY A 148 -3.86 -8.30 5.49
C GLY A 148 -4.32 -7.02 6.18
N LEU A 149 -5.52 -6.52 5.86
CA LEU A 149 -6.11 -5.36 6.53
C LEU A 149 -6.52 -5.64 7.96
N ASN A 150 -7.09 -6.82 8.23
CA ASN A 150 -7.46 -7.24 9.59
C ASN A 150 -6.24 -7.23 10.54
N LYS A 151 -5.03 -7.52 10.04
CA LYS A 151 -3.78 -7.42 10.85
C LYS A 151 -3.56 -5.98 11.34
N GLY A 152 -3.77 -4.98 10.49
CA GLY A 152 -3.68 -3.57 10.86
C GLY A 152 -4.73 -3.19 11.91
N GLU A 153 -5.97 -3.62 11.72
CA GLU A 153 -7.08 -3.39 12.65
C GLU A 153 -6.81 -4.05 14.02
N ALA A 154 -6.35 -5.30 14.04
CA ALA A 154 -5.97 -6.01 15.27
C ALA A 154 -4.81 -5.32 16.01
N HIS A 155 -3.79 -4.84 15.28
CA HIS A 155 -2.70 -4.06 15.87
C HIS A 155 -3.21 -2.74 16.47
N HIS A 156 -4.15 -2.04 15.80
CA HIS A 156 -4.79 -0.85 16.34
C HIS A 156 -5.64 -1.16 17.58
N ALA A 157 -6.40 -2.27 17.56
CA ALA A 157 -7.19 -2.73 18.70
C ALA A 157 -6.30 -3.06 19.91
N LEU A 158 -5.17 -3.73 19.69
CA LEU A 158 -4.18 -4.00 20.75
C LEU A 158 -3.62 -2.70 21.32
N LYS A 159 -3.20 -1.75 20.47
CA LYS A 159 -2.75 -0.43 20.94
C LYS A 159 -3.81 0.29 21.77
N ASN A 160 -5.07 0.17 21.39
CA ASN A 160 -6.18 0.77 22.15
C ASN A 160 -6.40 0.04 23.48
N ALA A 161 -6.31 -1.28 23.53
CA ALA A 161 -6.43 -2.06 24.77
C ALA A 161 -5.28 -1.77 25.75
N LEU A 162 -4.06 -1.53 25.24
CA LEU A 162 -2.89 -1.20 26.04
C LEU A 162 -2.88 0.24 26.56
N ARG A 163 -3.76 1.11 26.06
CA ARG A 163 -3.93 2.48 26.59
C ARG A 163 -4.69 2.43 27.91
N ILE A 164 -3.99 2.06 28.98
CA ILE A 164 -4.53 2.03 30.34
C ILE A 164 -4.53 3.47 30.90
N GLY A 165 -5.73 4.00 31.20
CA GLY A 165 -5.95 5.31 31.83
C GLY A 165 -6.21 6.47 30.85
N ARG A 166 -7.21 7.32 31.19
CA ARG A 166 -7.58 8.60 30.52
C ARG A 166 -7.92 8.54 29.02
N GLN A 167 -8.70 7.54 28.59
CA GLN A 167 -9.34 7.48 27.25
C GLN A 167 -8.41 7.66 26.04
N GLY A 168 -7.10 7.49 26.19
CA GLY A 168 -6.17 7.64 25.08
C GLY A 168 -5.97 9.10 24.59
N GLU A 169 -6.16 10.11 25.43
CA GLU A 169 -5.69 11.47 25.08
C GLU A 169 -4.22 11.66 25.50
N ILE A 170 -3.36 11.98 24.53
CA ILE A 170 -2.00 12.44 24.82
C ILE A 170 -2.09 13.93 25.20
N ARG A 171 -2.24 14.22 26.49
CA ARG A 171 -2.28 15.59 27.04
C ARG A 171 -0.94 16.11 27.53
N ASP A 172 0.16 15.39 27.30
CA ASP A 172 1.48 15.89 27.67
C ASP A 172 1.75 17.18 26.90
N ARG A 173 2.01 18.27 27.64
CA ARG A 173 2.21 19.61 27.08
C ARG A 173 3.50 19.73 26.27
N THR A 174 4.45 18.82 26.46
CA THR A 174 5.75 18.81 25.80
C THR A 174 5.80 17.74 24.73
N THR A 175 6.33 18.10 23.55
CA THR A 175 6.56 17.16 22.43
C THR A 175 7.35 15.92 22.86
N GLU A 176 8.29 16.09 23.79
CA GLU A 176 9.12 15.01 24.31
C GLU A 176 8.31 14.00 25.13
N GLY A 177 7.40 14.45 26.01
CA GLY A 177 6.53 13.57 26.78
C GLY A 177 5.59 12.75 25.89
N GLN A 178 5.06 13.38 24.83
CA GLN A 178 4.28 12.68 23.81
C GLN A 178 5.11 11.61 23.09
N HIS A 179 6.37 11.93 22.76
CA HIS A 179 7.28 11.01 22.10
C HIS A 179 7.57 9.78 22.96
N TYR A 180 7.93 9.95 24.23
CA TYR A 180 8.19 8.84 25.14
C TYR A 180 6.97 7.93 25.33
N ARG A 181 5.76 8.50 25.47
CA ARG A 181 4.53 7.69 25.53
C ARG A 181 4.30 6.87 24.27
N ILE A 182 4.47 7.48 23.10
CA ILE A 182 4.30 6.77 21.81
C ILE A 182 5.35 5.67 21.67
N ALA A 183 6.60 5.96 22.01
CA ALA A 183 7.69 4.99 21.97
C ALA A 183 7.43 3.81 22.93
N GLY A 184 7.03 4.08 24.18
CA GLY A 184 6.70 3.06 25.17
C GLY A 184 5.49 2.21 24.75
N LEU A 185 4.43 2.82 24.21
CA LEU A 185 3.27 2.09 23.69
C LEU A 185 3.67 1.18 22.52
N ASN A 186 4.50 1.69 21.60
CA ASN A 186 5.00 0.90 20.48
C ASN A 186 5.86 -0.27 20.95
N LEU A 187 6.73 -0.06 21.94
CA LEU A 187 7.58 -1.11 22.52
C LEU A 187 6.72 -2.20 23.17
N LEU A 188 5.77 -1.83 24.04
CA LEU A 188 4.90 -2.79 24.71
C LEU A 188 4.05 -3.59 23.70
N THR A 189 3.54 -2.91 22.67
CA THR A 189 2.80 -3.54 21.57
C THR A 189 3.68 -4.58 20.87
N ALA A 190 4.93 -4.22 20.55
CA ALA A 190 5.88 -5.12 19.89
C ALA A 190 6.23 -6.33 20.76
N VAL A 191 6.43 -6.14 22.07
CA VAL A 191 6.69 -7.23 23.03
C VAL A 191 5.53 -8.23 23.05
N ILE A 192 4.29 -7.76 23.12
CA ILE A 192 3.11 -8.64 23.14
C ILE A 192 2.96 -9.39 21.82
N ILE A 193 3.15 -8.69 20.69
CA ILE A 193 3.11 -9.32 19.37
C ILE A 193 4.19 -10.40 19.26
N TYR A 194 5.40 -10.12 19.70
CA TYR A 194 6.50 -11.08 19.70
C TYR A 194 6.17 -12.31 20.56
N TRP A 195 5.72 -12.09 21.80
CA TRP A 195 5.34 -13.16 22.72
C TRP A 195 4.23 -14.05 22.12
N ASN A 196 3.16 -13.45 21.58
CA ASN A 196 2.08 -14.17 20.92
C ASN A 196 2.58 -14.95 19.70
N THR A 197 3.45 -14.35 18.88
CA THR A 197 3.99 -14.99 17.67
C THR A 197 4.79 -16.24 18.03
N VAL A 198 5.64 -16.17 19.07
CA VAL A 198 6.42 -17.33 19.54
C VAL A 198 5.49 -18.44 20.04
N HIS A 199 4.50 -18.12 20.87
CA HIS A 199 3.60 -19.12 21.45
C HIS A 199 2.66 -19.74 20.42
N LEU A 200 2.16 -18.95 19.47
CA LEU A 200 1.42 -19.48 18.31
C LEU A 200 2.31 -20.39 17.47
N GLY A 201 3.58 -20.06 17.28
CA GLY A 201 4.55 -20.93 16.60
C GLY A 201 4.72 -22.28 17.31
N HIS A 202 4.81 -22.29 18.64
CA HIS A 202 4.86 -23.53 19.42
C HIS A 202 3.57 -24.35 19.25
N ALA A 203 2.39 -23.73 19.39
CA ALA A 203 1.11 -24.40 19.24
C ALA A 203 0.89 -24.98 17.83
N VAL A 204 1.33 -24.26 16.78
CA VAL A 204 1.30 -24.76 15.40
C VAL A 204 2.22 -25.97 15.22
N THR A 205 3.42 -25.93 15.81
CA THR A 205 4.38 -27.03 15.76
C THR A 205 3.83 -28.27 16.45
N GLU A 206 3.22 -28.11 17.63
CA GLU A 206 2.57 -29.18 18.37
C GLU A 206 1.43 -29.82 17.58
N ARG A 207 0.51 -29.03 17.02
CA ARG A 207 -0.58 -29.55 16.16
C ARG A 207 -0.05 -30.33 14.96
N ARG A 208 1.02 -29.84 14.32
CA ARG A 208 1.65 -30.54 13.20
C ARG A 208 2.24 -31.88 13.64
N ASN A 209 2.86 -31.94 14.82
CA ASN A 209 3.38 -33.19 15.38
C ASN A 209 2.27 -34.19 15.73
N GLU A 210 1.09 -33.70 16.11
CA GLU A 210 -0.11 -34.51 16.35
C GLU A 210 -0.80 -34.97 15.04
N GLY A 211 -0.30 -34.58 13.87
CA GLY A 211 -0.87 -34.93 12.57
C GLY A 211 -2.18 -34.20 12.25
N LEU A 212 -2.50 -33.13 12.97
CA LEU A 212 -3.68 -32.30 12.73
C LEU A 212 -3.46 -31.34 11.56
N ASP A 213 -4.54 -31.02 10.84
CA ASP A 213 -4.49 -30.06 9.73
C ASP A 213 -4.10 -28.66 10.23
N VAL A 214 -3.16 -28.03 9.52
CA VAL A 214 -2.66 -26.68 9.81
C VAL A 214 -2.79 -25.87 8.52
N PRO A 215 -3.90 -25.12 8.35
CA PRO A 215 -4.05 -24.26 7.20
C PRO A 215 -2.98 -23.16 7.19
N PRO A 216 -2.53 -22.73 5.99
CA PRO A 216 -1.56 -21.65 5.82
C PRO A 216 -2.09 -20.26 6.20
#